data_AF-A0A1V5F674-F1
#
_entry.id   AF-A0A1V5F674-F1
#
_cell.length_a   1.000
_cell.length_b   1.000
_cell.length_c   1.000
_cell.angle_alpha   90.00
_cell.angle_beta   90.00
_cell.angle_gamma   90.00
#
_symmetry.space_group_name_H-M   'P 1'
#
loop_
_entity.id
_entity.type
_entity.pdbx_description
1 polymer ?
#
loop_
_entity_poly.entity_id
_entity_poly.type
_entity_poly.pdbx_seq_one_letter_code
_entity_poly.pdbx_strand_id
1 'polypeptide(L)'
;MWMNGIRQSIVLCIFIYAVKYIKEKNLIKYLFWVIISYFIHKSALLLIPLYFIFVFDKDFFKNIWIQLALIIIALILSYKDILSNIVPYLEQAVNFLDYSQYENVEHQLSLRQNEFNRSVRFYFPLLINIIIVLFSKKLKANFINSNFNIYYNIYFIGVLGSLIFYNNPLMQRPLLYFIFSGFIIASYLLFFLWENLKTHKLYLPMFIFLIVLHLSILYAYIVSDFHTNYYFIWDKI
;
A
#
# COMPACT_ATOMS: atom_id res chain seq x y z
N MET A 1 10.62 15.17 9.54
CA MET A 1 9.58 14.55 8.66
C MET A 1 10.15 13.40 7.82
N TRP A 2 11.27 13.59 7.11
CA TRP A 2 11.91 12.62 6.19
C TRP A 2 12.40 11.31 6.83
N MET A 3 12.99 11.37 8.02
CA MET A 3 13.53 10.18 8.70
C MET A 3 12.46 9.14 9.06
N ASN A 4 11.20 9.56 9.26
CA ASN A 4 10.10 8.63 9.57
C ASN A 4 9.68 7.81 8.34
N GLY A 5 9.60 8.43 7.16
CA GLY A 5 9.31 7.71 5.91
C GLY A 5 10.39 6.68 5.58
N ILE A 6 11.67 7.05 5.73
CA ILE A 6 12.81 6.14 5.51
C ILE A 6 12.75 4.94 6.47
N ARG A 7 12.55 5.19 7.78
CA ARG A 7 12.41 4.14 8.80
C ARG A 7 11.26 3.19 8.46
N GLN A 8 10.12 3.73 8.04
CA GLN A 8 8.95 2.93 7.68
C GLN A 8 9.21 2.07 6.43
N SER A 9 9.89 2.61 5.42
CA SER A 9 10.31 1.86 4.23
C SER A 9 11.29 0.73 4.56
N ILE A 10 12.24 0.96 5.48
CA ILE A 10 13.15 -0.11 5.95
C ILE A 10 12.34 -1.24 6.63
N VAL A 11 11.39 -0.89 7.51
CA VAL A 11 10.50 -1.89 8.13
C VAL A 11 9.68 -2.64 7.08
N LEU A 12 9.18 -1.97 6.05
CA LEU A 12 8.50 -2.65 4.94
C LEU A 12 9.40 -3.70 4.27
N CYS A 13 10.66 -3.35 3.96
CA CYS A 13 11.59 -4.29 3.35
C CYS A 13 11.84 -5.53 4.24
N ILE A 14 12.01 -5.32 5.54
CA ILE A 14 12.15 -6.42 6.52
C ILE A 14 10.87 -7.25 6.57
N PHE A 15 9.69 -6.61 6.56
CA PHE A 15 8.41 -7.30 6.56
C PHE A 15 8.23 -8.18 5.32
N ILE A 16 8.53 -7.66 4.13
CA ILE A 16 8.50 -8.43 2.87
C ILE A 16 9.38 -9.69 3.00
N TYR A 17 10.59 -9.55 3.53
CA TYR A 17 11.45 -10.70 3.80
C TYR A 17 10.83 -11.68 4.81
N ALA A 18 10.19 -11.17 5.87
CA ALA A 18 9.61 -11.97 6.93
C ALA A 18 8.34 -12.74 6.52
N VAL A 19 7.62 -12.33 5.47
CA VAL A 19 6.38 -12.99 5.00
C VAL A 19 6.59 -14.48 4.70
N LYS A 20 7.77 -14.89 4.22
CA LYS A 20 8.06 -16.32 3.98
C LYS A 20 7.89 -17.18 5.23
N TYR A 21 8.18 -16.63 6.42
CA TYR A 21 8.02 -17.35 7.69
C TYR A 21 6.56 -17.55 8.08
N ILE A 22 5.63 -16.76 7.55
CA ILE A 22 4.19 -17.01 7.68
C ILE A 22 3.84 -18.32 6.94
N LYS A 23 4.32 -18.48 5.70
CA LYS A 23 4.09 -19.69 4.90
C LYS A 23 4.78 -20.93 5.49
N GLU A 24 6.00 -20.76 6.02
CA GLU A 24 6.73 -21.81 6.75
C GLU A 24 6.10 -22.13 8.12
N LYS A 25 5.06 -21.40 8.55
CA LYS A 25 4.44 -21.50 9.88
C LYS A 25 5.44 -21.35 11.04
N ASN A 26 6.48 -20.54 10.82
CA ASN A 26 7.55 -20.31 11.78
C ASN A 26 7.33 -18.99 12.53
N LEU A 27 6.50 -19.05 13.58
CA LEU A 27 6.16 -17.89 14.42
C LEU A 27 7.40 -17.24 15.03
N ILE A 28 8.37 -18.04 15.49
CA ILE A 28 9.56 -17.53 16.18
C ILE A 28 10.40 -16.66 15.25
N LYS A 29 10.73 -17.17 14.05
CA LYS A 29 11.49 -16.39 13.05
C LYS A 29 10.72 -15.17 12.60
N TYR A 30 9.40 -15.27 12.43
CA TYR A 30 8.56 -14.13 12.10
C TYR A 30 8.62 -13.04 13.18
N LEU A 31 8.38 -13.40 14.44
CA LEU A 31 8.40 -12.46 15.57
C LEU A 31 9.78 -11.83 15.76
N PHE A 32 10.86 -12.59 15.56
CA PHE A 32 12.22 -12.05 15.60
C PHE A 32 12.40 -10.86 14.65
N TRP A 33 11.96 -10.99 13.39
CA TRP A 33 12.04 -9.90 12.40
C TRP A 33 11.10 -8.73 12.71
N VAL A 34 9.92 -9.01 13.28
CA VAL A 34 8.99 -7.95 13.73
C VAL A 34 9.57 -7.17 14.92
N ILE A 35 10.23 -7.84 15.87
CA ILE A 35 10.90 -7.19 17.01
C ILE A 35 12.06 -6.32 16.53
N ILE A 36 12.89 -6.79 15.59
CA ILE A 36 13.92 -5.95 14.97
C ILE A 36 13.30 -4.71 14.32
N SER A 37 12.21 -4.92 13.58
CA SER A 37 11.48 -3.84 12.91
C SER A 37 10.87 -2.84 13.90
N TYR A 38 10.44 -3.29 15.09
CA TYR A 38 9.92 -2.42 16.14
C TYR A 38 10.96 -1.41 16.65
N PHE A 39 12.22 -1.83 16.82
CA PHE A 39 13.31 -0.91 17.16
C PHE A 39 13.57 0.12 16.07
N ILE A 40 13.31 -0.23 14.81
CA ILE A 40 13.42 0.70 13.68
C ILE A 40 12.21 1.61 13.63
N HIS A 41 10.99 1.13 13.80
CA HIS A 41 9.77 1.94 13.78
C HIS A 41 8.63 1.27 14.57
N LYS A 42 8.04 2.01 15.53
CA LYS A 42 7.06 1.47 16.49
C LYS A 42 5.82 0.87 15.83
N SER A 43 5.37 1.38 14.68
CA SER A 43 4.19 0.84 13.98
C SER A 43 4.42 -0.56 13.39
N ALA A 44 5.63 -1.12 13.46
CA ALA A 44 5.90 -2.54 13.16
C ALA A 44 5.07 -3.51 14.01
N LEU A 45 4.58 -3.10 15.19
CA LEU A 45 3.67 -3.93 16.00
C LEU A 45 2.37 -4.30 15.26
N LEU A 46 1.94 -3.47 14.30
CA LEU A 46 0.79 -3.77 13.43
C LEU A 46 0.99 -5.02 12.57
N LEU A 47 2.22 -5.50 12.43
CA LEU A 47 2.55 -6.69 11.66
C LEU A 47 2.25 -7.98 12.45
N ILE A 48 2.28 -7.95 13.79
CA ILE A 48 2.10 -9.15 14.63
C ILE A 48 0.77 -9.88 14.32
N PRO A 49 -0.40 -9.20 14.27
CA PRO A 49 -1.67 -9.87 13.96
C PRO A 49 -1.69 -10.53 12.57
N LEU A 50 -0.91 -10.02 11.62
CA LEU A 50 -0.90 -10.53 10.24
C LEU A 50 -0.39 -11.97 10.15
N TYR A 51 0.50 -12.38 11.07
CA TYR A 51 0.91 -13.79 11.14
C TYR A 51 -0.30 -14.70 11.34
N PHE A 52 -1.10 -14.44 12.37
CA PHE A 52 -2.24 -15.29 12.74
C PHE A 52 -3.35 -15.27 11.69
N ILE A 53 -3.54 -14.14 11.01
CA ILE A 53 -4.52 -14.00 9.94
C ILE A 53 -4.11 -14.81 8.69
N PHE A 54 -2.82 -14.80 8.34
CA PHE A 54 -2.34 -15.36 7.08
C PHE A 54 -1.62 -16.72 7.18
N VAL A 55 -1.40 -17.26 8.38
CA VAL A 55 -0.72 -18.56 8.61
C VAL A 55 -1.39 -19.74 7.89
N PHE A 56 -2.69 -19.65 7.64
CA PHE A 56 -3.47 -20.67 6.93
C PHE A 56 -3.50 -20.48 5.41
N ASP A 57 -2.82 -19.45 4.88
CA ASP A 57 -2.79 -19.10 3.46
C ASP A 57 -4.19 -19.07 2.81
N LYS A 58 -5.19 -18.59 3.56
CA LYS A 58 -6.57 -18.51 3.09
C LYS A 58 -6.69 -17.40 2.04
N ASP A 59 -7.31 -17.71 0.91
CA ASP A 59 -7.70 -16.69 -0.06
C ASP A 59 -8.98 -15.97 0.41
N PHE A 60 -8.82 -14.78 0.99
CA PHE A 60 -9.94 -13.95 1.45
C PHE A 60 -10.67 -13.27 0.27
N PHE A 61 -10.01 -13.10 -0.87
CA PHE A 61 -10.47 -12.30 -1.99
C PHE A 61 -10.54 -13.13 -3.28
N LYS A 62 -11.21 -14.27 -3.24
CA LYS A 62 -11.30 -15.22 -4.37
C LYS A 62 -12.17 -14.72 -5.52
N ASN A 63 -13.23 -13.97 -5.23
CA ASN A 63 -14.22 -13.55 -6.23
C ASN A 63 -13.91 -12.14 -6.75
N ILE A 64 -13.77 -11.99 -8.06
CA ILE A 64 -13.50 -10.71 -8.73
C ILE A 64 -14.66 -9.73 -8.49
N TRP A 65 -15.92 -10.18 -8.58
CA TRP A 65 -17.08 -9.30 -8.44
C TRP A 65 -17.22 -8.75 -7.02
N ILE A 66 -16.93 -9.56 -6.01
CA ILE A 66 -16.91 -9.10 -4.61
C ILE A 66 -15.81 -8.05 -4.42
N GLN A 67 -14.63 -8.27 -4.99
CA GLN A 67 -13.53 -7.30 -4.91
C GLN A 67 -13.91 -5.97 -5.57
N LEU A 68 -14.49 -5.99 -6.77
CA LEU A 68 -14.96 -4.78 -7.45
C LEU A 68 -16.04 -4.07 -6.65
N ALA A 69 -16.99 -4.81 -6.07
CA ALA A 69 -18.02 -4.25 -5.20
C ALA A 69 -17.40 -3.59 -3.95
N LEU A 70 -16.40 -4.21 -3.32
CA LEU A 70 -15.70 -3.63 -2.17
C LEU A 70 -14.93 -2.36 -2.55
N ILE A 71 -14.31 -2.29 -3.73
CA ILE A 71 -13.69 -1.07 -4.25
C ILE A 71 -14.73 0.04 -4.42
N ILE A 72 -15.90 -0.26 -5.00
CA ILE A 72 -16.98 0.72 -5.17
C ILE A 72 -17.48 1.21 -3.82
N ILE A 73 -17.71 0.31 -2.86
CA ILE A 73 -18.12 0.66 -1.49
C ILE A 73 -17.06 1.56 -0.85
N ALA A 74 -15.78 1.22 -0.95
CA ALA A 74 -14.68 2.02 -0.44
C ALA A 74 -14.64 3.43 -1.06
N LEU A 75 -14.91 3.56 -2.37
CA LEU A 75 -15.00 4.85 -3.05
C LEU A 75 -16.18 5.71 -2.57
N ILE A 76 -17.33 5.09 -2.28
CA ILE A 76 -18.50 5.78 -1.72
C ILE A 76 -18.19 6.24 -0.30
N LEU A 77 -17.60 5.37 0.53
CA LEU A 77 -17.18 5.71 1.90
C LEU A 77 -16.12 6.81 1.93
N SER A 78 -15.22 6.85 0.94
CA SER A 78 -14.23 7.91 0.76
C SER A 78 -14.86 9.29 0.50
N TYR A 79 -16.00 9.32 -0.19
CA TYR A 79 -16.68 10.57 -0.57
C TYR A 79 -17.63 11.07 0.52
N LYS A 80 -18.24 10.15 1.25
CA LYS A 80 -19.10 10.50 2.37
C LYS A 80 -18.22 10.80 3.58
N ASP A 81 -18.42 11.95 4.21
CA ASP A 81 -17.77 12.29 5.47
C ASP A 81 -18.25 11.42 6.67
N ILE A 82 -18.77 10.21 6.42
CA ILE A 82 -19.21 9.25 7.45
C ILE A 82 -18.08 8.93 8.43
N LEU A 83 -16.83 8.98 7.96
CA LEU A 83 -15.67 8.69 8.77
C LEU A 83 -15.30 9.82 9.72
N SER A 84 -15.73 11.08 9.53
CA SER A 84 -15.35 12.18 10.43
C SER A 84 -15.81 11.97 11.87
N ASN A 85 -16.86 11.18 12.08
CA ASN A 85 -17.34 10.81 13.43
C ASN A 85 -16.52 9.68 14.09
N ILE A 86 -15.77 8.90 13.31
CA ILE A 86 -15.00 7.74 13.79
C ILE A 86 -13.50 8.08 13.89
N VAL A 87 -13.03 8.95 13.00
CA VAL A 87 -11.64 9.40 12.89
C VAL A 87 -11.04 9.87 14.23
N PRO A 88 -11.70 10.68 15.08
CA PRO A 88 -11.13 11.12 16.35
C PRO A 88 -10.79 9.98 17.32
N TYR A 89 -11.57 8.88 17.30
CA TYR A 89 -11.30 7.71 18.14
C TYR A 89 -10.13 6.88 17.58
N LEU A 90 -9.99 6.82 16.26
CA LEU A 90 -8.87 6.13 15.60
C LEU A 90 -7.56 6.92 15.76
N GLU A 91 -7.62 8.25 15.75
CA GLU A 91 -6.47 9.12 15.97
C GLU A 91 -5.82 8.91 17.35
N GLN A 92 -6.61 8.70 18.41
CA GLN A 92 -6.09 8.35 19.74
C GLN A 92 -5.27 7.06 19.72
N ALA A 93 -5.72 6.04 18.98
CA ALA A 93 -4.98 4.79 18.82
C ALA A 93 -3.72 4.97 17.97
N VAL A 94 -3.75 5.84 16.96
CA VAL A 94 -2.60 6.19 16.12
C VAL A 94 -1.57 6.99 16.93
N ASN A 95 -1.97 7.89 17.81
CA ASN A 95 -1.06 8.65 18.67
C ASN A 95 -0.20 7.78 19.59
N PHE A 96 -0.72 6.62 20.02
CA PHE A 96 0.06 5.61 20.76
C PHE A 96 1.22 5.00 19.93
N LEU A 97 1.14 5.05 18.61
CA LEU A 97 2.18 4.60 17.67
C LEU A 97 3.24 5.67 17.36
N ASP A 98 3.36 6.70 18.21
CA ASP A 98 4.37 7.79 18.12
C ASP A 98 4.11 8.81 17.00
N TYR A 99 2.84 8.98 16.61
CA TYR A 99 2.41 10.00 15.66
C TYR A 99 2.01 11.34 16.34
N SER A 100 2.26 11.50 17.64
CA SER A 100 1.88 12.67 18.45
C SER A 100 2.55 14.00 18.05
N GLN A 101 3.73 13.98 17.42
CA GLN A 101 4.41 15.21 16.95
C GLN A 101 3.75 15.86 15.73
N TYR A 102 2.61 15.35 15.26
CA TYR A 102 1.94 15.78 14.04
C TYR A 102 0.66 16.58 14.26
N GLU A 103 0.15 16.72 15.48
CA GLU A 103 -1.05 17.52 15.80
C GLU A 103 -0.91 18.99 15.36
N ASN A 104 0.28 19.59 15.47
CA ASN A 104 0.53 20.98 15.04
C ASN A 104 0.73 21.14 13.52
N VAL A 105 1.05 20.06 12.80
CA VAL A 105 1.20 20.06 11.33
C VAL A 105 -0.17 19.88 10.66
N GLU A 106 -1.10 19.25 11.36
CA GLU A 106 -2.43 18.93 10.88
C GLU A 106 -3.31 20.17 10.70
N HIS A 107 -3.18 21.18 11.57
CA HIS A 107 -3.83 22.47 11.36
C HIS A 107 -3.34 23.20 10.09
N GLN A 108 -2.16 22.83 9.56
CA GLN A 108 -1.65 23.32 8.27
C GLN A 108 -2.01 22.40 7.10
N LEU A 109 -2.29 21.11 7.34
CA LEU A 109 -2.74 20.15 6.32
C LEU A 109 -4.26 20.22 6.10
N SER A 110 -5.04 20.55 7.12
CA SER A 110 -6.48 20.83 7.01
C SER A 110 -6.75 22.07 6.15
N LEU A 111 -5.89 23.09 6.22
CA LEU A 111 -5.92 24.23 5.31
C LEU A 111 -5.62 23.84 3.83
N ARG A 112 -4.93 22.70 3.59
CA ARG A 112 -4.70 22.13 2.24
C ARG A 112 -5.81 21.16 1.78
N GLN A 113 -6.78 20.81 2.62
CA GLN A 113 -7.88 19.91 2.22
C GLN A 113 -8.75 20.51 1.10
N ASN A 114 -8.73 21.84 0.92
CA ASN A 114 -9.39 22.51 -0.19
C ASN A 114 -8.69 22.34 -1.55
N GLU A 115 -7.49 21.74 -1.61
CA GLU A 115 -6.72 21.58 -2.86
C GLU A 115 -6.47 20.12 -3.29
N PHE A 116 -6.82 19.11 -2.48
CA PHE A 116 -6.67 17.69 -2.84
C PHE A 116 -7.78 17.20 -3.77
N ASN A 117 -7.92 17.85 -4.93
CA ASN A 117 -8.69 17.29 -6.03
C ASN A 117 -8.07 15.94 -6.44
N ARG A 118 -8.93 14.90 -6.54
CA ARG A 118 -8.54 13.59 -7.07
C ARG A 118 -7.89 13.81 -8.44
N SER A 119 -6.59 13.56 -8.53
CA SER A 119 -5.78 13.83 -9.71
C SER A 119 -5.19 12.53 -10.27
N VAL A 120 -4.19 12.64 -11.14
CA VAL A 120 -3.43 11.50 -11.69
C VAL A 120 -2.95 10.56 -10.56
N ARG A 121 -2.56 11.11 -9.41
CA ARG A 121 -2.10 10.35 -8.23
C ARG A 121 -3.19 9.50 -7.57
N PHE A 122 -4.46 9.74 -7.88
CA PHE A 122 -5.58 8.93 -7.43
C PHE A 122 -6.08 7.97 -8.52
N TYR A 123 -6.36 8.50 -9.71
CA TYR A 123 -7.01 7.73 -10.76
C TYR A 123 -6.11 6.66 -11.38
N PHE A 124 -4.80 6.92 -11.53
CA PHE A 124 -3.90 5.94 -12.14
C PHE A 124 -3.66 4.74 -11.22
N PRO A 125 -3.37 4.90 -9.91
CA PRO A 125 -3.34 3.77 -9.00
C PRO A 125 -4.66 3.01 -8.93
N LEU A 126 -5.81 3.70 -8.93
CA LEU A 126 -7.13 3.06 -8.97
C LEU A 126 -7.29 2.19 -10.22
N LEU A 127 -6.89 2.69 -11.39
CA LEU A 127 -6.96 1.94 -12.64
C LEU A 127 -6.04 0.70 -12.61
N ILE A 128 -4.80 0.84 -12.13
CA ILE A 128 -3.87 -0.28 -11.94
C ILE A 128 -4.49 -1.33 -11.02
N ASN A 129 -5.10 -0.90 -9.91
CA ASN A 129 -5.75 -1.80 -8.97
C ASN A 129 -6.93 -2.57 -9.59
N ILE A 130 -7.74 -1.90 -10.41
CA ILE A 130 -8.82 -2.56 -11.16
C ILE A 130 -8.25 -3.61 -12.11
N ILE A 131 -7.18 -3.29 -12.85
CA ILE A 131 -6.53 -4.25 -13.76
C ILE A 131 -5.99 -5.46 -12.99
N ILE A 132 -5.32 -5.24 -11.86
CA ILE A 132 -4.83 -6.33 -10.99
C ILE A 132 -6.00 -7.22 -10.53
N VAL A 133 -7.11 -6.65 -10.09
CA VAL A 133 -8.30 -7.41 -9.65
C VAL A 133 -8.88 -8.24 -10.79
N LEU A 134 -8.94 -7.72 -12.02
CA LEU A 134 -9.40 -8.46 -13.19
C LEU A 134 -8.48 -9.65 -13.53
N PHE A 135 -7.17 -9.50 -13.30
CA PHE A 135 -6.19 -10.57 -13.50
C PHE A 135 -6.01 -11.50 -12.29
N SER A 136 -6.60 -11.17 -11.14
CA SER A 136 -6.37 -11.87 -9.87
C SER A 136 -6.53 -13.39 -9.95
N LYS A 137 -7.57 -13.89 -10.63
CA LYS A 137 -7.79 -15.33 -10.82
C LYS A 137 -6.65 -16.00 -11.58
N LYS A 138 -6.15 -15.37 -12.65
CA LYS A 138 -5.05 -15.89 -13.47
C LYS A 138 -3.73 -15.87 -12.69
N LEU A 139 -3.47 -14.76 -11.98
CA LEU A 139 -2.26 -14.62 -11.16
C LEU A 139 -2.23 -15.65 -10.03
N LYS A 140 -3.34 -15.85 -9.31
CA LYS A 140 -3.45 -16.86 -8.24
C LYS A 140 -3.20 -18.28 -8.75
N ALA A 141 -3.70 -18.60 -9.94
CA ALA A 141 -3.45 -19.89 -10.58
C ALA A 141 -1.98 -20.07 -10.99
N ASN A 142 -1.35 -19.01 -11.55
CA ASN A 142 0.03 -19.07 -12.02
C ASN A 142 1.06 -19.15 -10.87
N PHE A 143 0.79 -18.47 -9.75
CA PHE A 143 1.75 -18.30 -8.65
C PHE A 143 1.39 -19.09 -7.38
N ILE A 144 0.65 -20.19 -7.51
CA ILE A 144 0.13 -20.98 -6.38
C ILE A 144 1.22 -21.46 -5.40
N ASN A 145 2.42 -21.77 -5.90
CA ASN A 145 3.53 -22.26 -5.09
C ASN A 145 4.34 -21.14 -4.40
N SER A 146 4.07 -19.88 -4.72
CA SER A 146 4.78 -18.73 -4.15
C SER A 146 4.06 -18.16 -2.92
N ASN A 147 4.54 -17.03 -2.38
CA ASN A 147 3.86 -16.28 -1.32
C ASN A 147 2.77 -15.33 -1.87
N PHE A 148 2.40 -15.48 -3.15
CA PHE A 148 1.49 -14.57 -3.86
C PHE A 148 0.17 -14.35 -3.13
N ASN A 149 -0.47 -15.41 -2.62
CA ASN A 149 -1.79 -15.28 -2.02
C ASN A 149 -1.76 -14.43 -0.72
N ILE A 150 -0.73 -14.61 0.12
CA ILE A 150 -0.49 -13.76 1.29
C ILE A 150 -0.28 -12.30 0.86
N TYR A 151 0.60 -12.05 -0.10
CA TYR A 151 0.83 -10.69 -0.61
C TYR A 151 -0.42 -10.08 -1.22
N TYR A 152 -1.24 -10.86 -1.93
CA TYR A 152 -2.47 -10.40 -2.57
C TYR A 152 -3.51 -9.98 -1.53
N ASN A 153 -3.64 -10.74 -0.44
CA ASN A 153 -4.54 -10.39 0.64
C ASN A 153 -4.12 -9.09 1.34
N ILE A 154 -2.83 -8.96 1.66
CA ILE A 154 -2.26 -7.72 2.24
C ILE A 154 -2.48 -6.54 1.30
N TYR A 155 -2.20 -6.73 0.00
CA TYR A 155 -2.41 -5.74 -1.04
C TYR A 155 -3.84 -5.27 -1.12
N PHE A 156 -4.80 -6.19 -1.18
CA PHE A 156 -6.18 -5.81 -1.37
C PHE A 156 -6.74 -5.07 -0.14
N ILE A 157 -6.31 -5.43 1.07
CA ILE A 157 -6.58 -4.64 2.29
C ILE A 157 -5.99 -3.22 2.15
N GLY A 158 -4.77 -3.11 1.62
CA GLY A 158 -4.12 -1.83 1.32
C GLY A 158 -4.88 -0.97 0.32
N VAL A 159 -5.43 -1.58 -0.75
CA VAL A 159 -6.30 -0.89 -1.72
C VAL A 159 -7.50 -0.29 -1.00
N LEU A 160 -8.26 -1.09 -0.24
CA LEU A 160 -9.42 -0.61 0.49
C LEU A 160 -9.07 0.51 1.47
N GLY A 161 -8.00 0.33 2.24
CA GLY A 161 -7.50 1.34 3.18
C GLY A 161 -7.12 2.66 2.48
N SER A 162 -6.40 2.60 1.36
CA SER A 162 -5.99 3.79 0.60
C SER A 162 -7.17 4.59 0.05
N LEU A 163 -8.26 3.91 -0.32
CA LEU A 163 -9.47 4.55 -0.85
C LEU A 163 -10.28 5.17 0.28
N ILE A 164 -10.60 4.38 1.32
CA ILE A 164 -11.40 4.81 2.48
C ILE A 164 -10.77 6.03 3.15
N PHE A 165 -9.46 5.99 3.39
CA PHE A 165 -8.73 7.04 4.09
C PHE A 165 -8.01 8.04 3.16
N TYR A 166 -8.41 8.14 1.89
CA TYR A 166 -7.72 9.00 0.91
C TYR A 166 -7.52 10.45 1.39
N ASN A 167 -8.53 11.01 2.06
CA ASN A 167 -8.51 12.38 2.58
C ASN A 167 -7.90 12.52 3.99
N ASN A 168 -7.51 11.42 4.63
CA ASN A 168 -6.92 11.43 5.96
C ASN A 168 -5.49 10.83 5.92
N PRO A 169 -4.47 11.69 5.74
CA PRO A 169 -3.08 11.25 5.71
C PRO A 169 -2.60 10.58 7.00
N LEU A 170 -3.17 10.91 8.16
CA LEU A 170 -2.81 10.25 9.43
C LEU A 170 -3.21 8.77 9.40
N MET A 171 -4.42 8.48 8.95
CA MET A 171 -4.96 7.13 8.85
C MET A 171 -4.26 6.29 7.77
N GLN A 172 -3.76 6.92 6.69
CA GLN A 172 -2.99 6.20 5.66
C GLN A 172 -1.61 5.73 6.14
N ARG A 173 -0.98 6.42 7.10
CA ARG A 173 0.39 6.11 7.56
C ARG A 173 0.56 4.69 8.09
N PRO A 174 -0.24 4.21 9.07
CA PRO A 174 -0.14 2.83 9.53
C PRO A 174 -0.48 1.83 8.41
N LEU A 175 -1.23 2.26 7.39
CA LEU A 175 -1.63 1.42 6.25
C LEU A 175 -0.56 1.33 5.16
N LEU A 176 0.52 2.12 5.21
CA LEU A 176 1.55 2.14 4.16
C LEU A 176 2.17 0.76 3.89
N TYR A 177 2.30 -0.09 4.92
CA TYR A 177 2.76 -1.47 4.76
C TYR A 177 1.90 -2.28 3.79
N PHE A 178 0.58 -2.07 3.85
CA PHE A 178 -0.40 -2.72 3.00
C PHE A 178 -0.45 -2.04 1.63
N ILE A 179 -0.45 -0.71 1.58
CA ILE A 179 -0.49 0.06 0.34
C ILE A 179 0.71 -0.28 -0.56
N PHE A 180 1.91 -0.32 0.01
CA PHE A 180 3.13 -0.60 -0.75
C PHE A 180 3.27 -2.06 -1.20
N SER A 181 2.51 -2.99 -0.64
CA SER A 181 2.43 -4.34 -1.21
C SER A 181 1.80 -4.35 -2.62
N GLY A 182 1.17 -3.25 -3.04
CA GLY A 182 0.77 -3.01 -4.44
C GLY A 182 1.94 -3.05 -5.43
N PHE A 183 3.14 -2.62 -5.05
CA PHE A 183 4.33 -2.75 -5.91
C PHE A 183 4.70 -4.22 -6.15
N ILE A 184 4.56 -5.05 -5.11
CA ILE A 184 4.82 -6.49 -5.20
C ILE A 184 3.83 -7.13 -6.17
N ILE A 185 2.52 -6.89 -6.00
CA ILE A 185 1.50 -7.47 -6.87
C ILE A 185 1.57 -6.93 -8.31
N ALA A 186 1.90 -5.65 -8.50
CA ALA A 186 2.17 -5.09 -9.81
C ALA A 186 3.35 -5.80 -10.49
N SER A 187 4.41 -6.14 -9.75
CA SER A 187 5.54 -6.90 -10.31
C SER A 187 5.14 -8.31 -10.76
N TYR A 188 4.28 -9.01 -10.01
CA TYR A 188 3.72 -10.30 -10.41
C TYR A 188 2.87 -10.19 -11.68
N LEU A 189 2.07 -9.13 -11.80
CA LEU A 189 1.28 -8.88 -13.01
C LEU A 189 2.19 -8.64 -14.22
N LEU A 190 3.18 -7.75 -14.09
CA LEU A 190 4.12 -7.46 -15.17
C LEU A 190 4.88 -8.72 -15.62
N PHE A 191 5.37 -9.52 -14.67
CA PHE A 191 6.03 -10.79 -14.98
C PHE A 191 5.08 -11.78 -15.68
N PHE A 192 3.85 -11.94 -15.19
CA PHE A 192 2.85 -12.79 -15.82
C PHE A 192 2.54 -12.37 -17.27
N LEU A 193 2.39 -11.06 -17.51
CA LEU A 193 2.16 -10.55 -18.87
C LEU A 193 3.36 -10.83 -19.78
N TRP A 194 4.58 -10.64 -19.26
CA TRP A 194 5.82 -10.90 -19.99
C TRP A 194 5.97 -12.36 -20.41
N GLU A 195 5.71 -13.31 -19.51
CA GLU A 195 5.79 -14.74 -19.85
C GLU A 195 4.75 -15.16 -20.90
N ASN A 196 3.62 -14.45 -20.98
CA ASN A 196 2.50 -14.77 -21.86
C ASN A 196 2.41 -13.87 -23.12
N LEU A 197 3.46 -13.11 -23.45
CA LEU A 197 3.45 -12.22 -24.62
C LEU A 197 3.27 -12.98 -25.94
N LYS A 198 3.87 -14.17 -26.04
CA LYS A 198 3.81 -15.00 -27.26
C LYS A 198 2.43 -15.61 -27.49
N THR A 199 1.73 -15.91 -26.40
CA THR A 199 0.41 -16.57 -26.44
C THR A 199 -0.72 -15.56 -26.63
N HIS A 200 -0.57 -14.33 -26.10
CA HIS A 200 -1.60 -13.31 -26.16
C HIS A 200 -1.03 -11.97 -26.65
N LYS A 201 -1.26 -11.65 -27.92
CA LYS A 201 -0.76 -10.41 -28.57
C LYS A 201 -1.17 -9.12 -27.84
N LEU A 202 -2.30 -9.11 -27.12
CA LEU A 202 -2.77 -7.96 -26.34
C LEU A 202 -2.00 -7.74 -25.03
N TYR A 203 -1.14 -8.67 -24.59
CA TYR A 203 -0.41 -8.52 -23.33
C TYR A 203 0.77 -7.58 -23.47
N LEU A 204 1.38 -7.46 -24.65
CA LEU A 204 2.45 -6.49 -24.91
C LEU A 204 1.97 -5.04 -24.75
N PRO A 205 0.90 -4.58 -25.44
CA PRO A 205 0.42 -3.21 -25.25
C PRO A 205 -0.04 -2.96 -23.80
N MET A 206 -0.62 -3.96 -23.13
CA MET A 206 -1.03 -3.82 -21.73
C MET A 206 0.16 -3.73 -20.76
N PHE A 207 1.23 -4.49 -21.00
CA PHE A 207 2.48 -4.40 -20.25
C PHE A 207 3.10 -3.01 -20.40
N ILE A 208 3.21 -2.50 -21.63
CA ILE A 208 3.72 -1.15 -21.91
C ILE A 208 2.83 -0.10 -21.24
N PHE A 209 1.51 -0.23 -21.36
CA PHE A 209 0.54 0.67 -20.73
C PHE A 209 0.73 0.75 -19.20
N LEU A 210 0.88 -0.39 -18.52
CA LEU A 210 1.12 -0.41 -17.08
C LEU A 210 2.44 0.29 -16.70
N ILE A 211 3.51 0.09 -17.48
CA ILE A 211 4.79 0.80 -17.24
C ILE A 211 4.59 2.31 -17.39
N VAL A 212 3.93 2.75 -18.45
CA VAL A 212 3.65 4.18 -18.69
C VAL A 212 2.83 4.76 -17.54
N LEU A 213 1.82 4.05 -17.01
CA LEU A 213 1.07 4.52 -15.85
C LEU A 213 1.96 4.69 -14.60
N HIS A 214 2.85 3.74 -14.31
CA HIS A 214 3.76 3.85 -13.16
C HIS A 214 4.76 5.00 -13.33
N LEU A 215 5.32 5.18 -14.53
CA LEU A 215 6.18 6.32 -14.85
C LEU A 215 5.45 7.65 -14.74
N SER A 216 4.19 7.70 -15.17
CA SER A 216 3.35 8.90 -15.05
C SER A 216 3.06 9.25 -13.60
N ILE A 217 2.81 8.24 -12.75
CA ILE A 217 2.65 8.42 -11.30
C ILE A 217 3.94 8.97 -10.69
N LEU A 218 5.10 8.37 -11.02
CA LEU A 218 6.41 8.82 -10.56
C LEU A 218 6.68 10.27 -10.97
N TYR A 219 6.44 10.61 -12.23
CA TYR A 219 6.57 11.96 -12.74
C TYR A 219 5.66 12.94 -12.00
N ALA A 220 4.39 12.55 -11.76
CA ALA A 220 3.47 13.37 -10.99
C ALA A 220 3.97 13.61 -9.55
N TYR A 221 4.61 12.62 -8.90
CA TYR A 221 5.26 12.83 -7.61
C TYR A 221 6.41 13.83 -7.69
N ILE A 222 7.32 13.67 -8.66
CA ILE A 222 8.48 14.55 -8.85
C ILE A 222 8.05 16.00 -9.10
N VAL A 223 7.07 16.23 -9.98
CA VAL A 223 6.60 17.58 -10.33
C VAL A 223 5.76 18.21 -9.23
N SER A 224 5.04 17.40 -8.44
CA SER A 224 4.18 17.90 -7.37
C SER A 224 4.94 18.41 -6.14
N ASP A 225 6.20 18.02 -5.96
CA ASP A 225 7.04 18.53 -4.89
C ASP A 225 7.82 19.76 -5.38
N PHE A 226 7.44 20.94 -4.89
CA PHE A 226 8.30 22.14 -4.85
C PHE A 226 9.56 21.95 -3.97
N HIS A 227 9.79 20.74 -3.45
CA HIS A 227 10.84 20.38 -2.50
C HIS A 227 11.88 19.39 -3.06
N THR A 228 11.90 19.10 -4.36
CA THR A 228 13.04 18.39 -4.98
C THR A 228 14.34 19.22 -5.01
N ASN A 229 14.34 20.41 -4.41
CA ASN A 229 15.59 21.08 -4.04
C ASN A 229 16.20 20.32 -2.85
N TYR A 230 16.83 19.20 -3.16
CA TYR A 230 17.81 18.57 -2.28
C TYR A 230 18.93 19.60 -2.07
N TYR A 231 18.84 20.38 -1.00
CA TYR A 231 19.99 21.11 -0.50
C TYR A 231 20.75 20.15 0.40
N PHE A 232 21.89 19.68 -0.08
CA PHE A 232 22.87 19.08 0.79
C PHE A 232 23.38 20.13 1.77
N ILE A 233 23.94 19.69 2.90
CA ILE A 233 24.43 20.61 3.96
C ILE A 233 25.45 21.61 3.40
N TRP A 234 26.20 21.23 2.37
CA TRP A 234 27.16 22.09 1.68
C TRP A 234 26.54 23.05 0.64
N ASP A 235 25.28 22.88 0.26
CA ASP A 235 24.59 23.82 -0.64
C ASP A 235 24.14 25.11 0.09
N LYS A 236 24.44 25.21 1.40
CA LYS A 236 24.13 26.36 2.27
C LYS A 236 25.38 26.97 2.95
N ILE A 237 26.58 26.60 2.49
CA ILE A 237 27.86 27.21 2.91
C ILE A 237 28.32 28.12 1.78
#